data_AF-A0A838D128-F1
#
_entry.id   AF-A0A838D128-F1
#
_cell.length_a   1.000
_cell.length_b   1.000
_cell.length_c   1.000
_cell.angle_alpha   90.00
_cell.angle_beta   90.00
_cell.angle_gamma   90.00
#
_symmetry.space_group_name_H-M   'P 1'
#
loop_
_entity.id
_entity.type
_entity.pdbx_description
1 polymer ?
#
loop_
_entity_poly.entity_id
_entity_poly.type
_entity_poly.pdbx_seq_one_letter_code
_entity_poly.pdbx_strand_id
1 'polypeptide(L)'
;MSLRGVPLVLLLLVAGALAGCSGTDAAPGLIRPMPAQAAPEPAAPPPAPLSARLTRSTMLRDAPGGRMLTELTRRTEFDGATVLAVARREGDWLGVRTPQRRDGKLGWIPADAAKLERQPYRLRIDLSKRELVVVDTEDQEVVLRATVAVGRPGNDTPTGTFGVTDRIEP
;
A
#
# COMPACT_ATOMS: atom_id res chain seq x y z
N MET A 1 -21.16 -45.65 -14.75
CA MET A 1 -20.98 -45.58 -16.22
C MET A 1 -19.66 -44.88 -16.50
N SER A 2 -18.56 -45.58 -16.80
CA SER A 2 -18.05 -45.89 -18.18
C SER A 2 -17.97 -44.62 -19.04
N LEU A 3 -16.85 -44.21 -19.67
CA LEU A 3 -15.74 -44.93 -20.33
C LEU A 3 -14.39 -44.20 -20.06
N ARG A 4 -13.27 -44.83 -19.67
CA ARG A 4 -12.27 -45.62 -20.45
C ARG A 4 -11.69 -44.94 -21.70
N GLY A 5 -10.37 -44.67 -21.69
CA GLY A 5 -9.57 -44.43 -22.92
C GLY A 5 -8.18 -43.80 -22.73
N VAL A 6 -7.18 -44.60 -22.35
CA VAL A 6 -5.73 -44.39 -22.57
C VAL A 6 -5.33 -45.47 -23.59
N PRO A 7 -4.55 -45.22 -24.68
CA PRO A 7 -3.07 -45.25 -24.66
C PRO A 7 -2.42 -44.31 -25.71
N LEU A 8 -1.11 -44.04 -25.73
CA LEU A 8 -0.12 -44.87 -26.41
C LEU A 8 1.30 -44.32 -26.14
N VAL A 9 2.19 -45.22 -25.76
CA VAL A 9 3.64 -45.09 -25.61
C VAL A 9 4.30 -45.07 -26.98
N LEU A 10 5.38 -44.28 -27.17
CA LEU A 10 6.44 -44.67 -28.10
C LEU A 10 7.81 -44.34 -27.50
N LEU A 11 8.50 -45.41 -27.13
CA LEU A 11 9.87 -45.48 -26.65
C LEU A 11 10.76 -45.79 -27.87
N LEU A 12 11.82 -45.03 -28.10
CA LEU A 12 12.84 -45.36 -29.09
C LEU A 12 14.23 -45.17 -28.46
N LEU A 13 14.84 -46.31 -28.16
CA LEU A 13 16.22 -46.54 -27.75
C LEU A 13 17.05 -46.81 -29.01
N VAL A 14 18.14 -46.07 -29.22
CA VAL A 14 19.30 -46.56 -30.00
C VAL A 14 20.57 -46.13 -29.29
N ALA A 15 21.47 -47.10 -29.09
CA ALA A 15 22.74 -47.01 -28.39
C ALA A 15 23.93 -47.13 -29.37
N GLY A 16 25.09 -46.56 -28.98
CA GLY A 16 26.43 -46.79 -29.53
C GLY A 16 27.40 -45.70 -29.06
N ALA A 17 28.27 -45.90 -28.04
CA ALA A 17 29.62 -46.53 -28.06
C ALA A 17 30.62 -45.73 -28.95
N LEU A 18 31.84 -45.30 -28.58
CA LEU A 18 32.80 -45.61 -27.51
C LEU A 18 33.93 -44.54 -27.46
N ALA A 19 34.56 -44.42 -26.28
CA ALA A 19 35.99 -44.18 -26.00
C ALA A 19 36.67 -42.80 -26.22
N GLY A 20 37.23 -42.27 -25.12
CA GLY A 20 38.29 -41.26 -25.10
C GLY A 20 38.67 -40.86 -23.67
N CYS A 21 39.72 -41.48 -23.11
CA CYS A 21 40.26 -41.20 -21.78
C CYS A 21 41.10 -39.91 -21.75
N SER A 22 40.92 -39.08 -20.72
CA SER A 22 42.01 -38.30 -20.12
C SER A 22 41.57 -37.79 -18.76
N GLY A 23 42.35 -38.13 -17.73
CA GLY A 23 41.96 -38.09 -16.33
C GLY A 23 41.85 -36.70 -15.70
N THR A 24 41.15 -36.68 -14.58
CA THR A 24 41.45 -35.83 -13.42
C THR A 24 40.80 -36.54 -12.23
N ASP A 25 41.62 -37.02 -11.32
CA ASP A 25 41.17 -37.60 -10.05
C ASP A 25 40.70 -36.43 -9.16
N ALA A 26 39.46 -35.99 -9.37
CA ALA A 26 38.79 -35.05 -8.50
C ALA A 26 37.87 -35.87 -7.60
N ALA A 27 38.23 -35.96 -6.32
CA ALA A 27 37.42 -36.56 -5.29
C ALA A 27 35.95 -36.10 -5.44
N PRO A 28 34.94 -36.99 -5.41
CA PRO A 28 33.55 -36.58 -5.44
C PRO A 28 33.25 -35.83 -4.14
N GLY A 29 33.39 -34.51 -4.19
CA GLY A 29 32.82 -33.62 -3.21
C GLY A 29 31.32 -33.90 -3.19
N LEU A 30 30.85 -34.46 -2.08
CA LEU A 30 29.42 -34.61 -1.82
C LEU A 30 28.82 -33.20 -1.89
N ILE A 31 28.21 -32.84 -3.02
CA ILE A 31 27.34 -31.68 -3.10
C ILE A 31 26.15 -32.03 -2.22
N ARG A 32 26.21 -31.60 -0.95
CA ARG A 32 25.03 -31.61 -0.08
C ARG A 32 23.97 -30.78 -0.80
N PRO A 33 22.78 -31.32 -1.11
CA PRO A 33 21.70 -30.50 -1.61
C PRO A 33 21.46 -29.41 -0.56
N MET A 34 21.72 -28.16 -0.96
CA MET A 34 21.41 -27.01 -0.12
C MET A 34 19.89 -27.04 0.08
N PRO A 35 19.39 -27.00 1.32
CA PRO A 35 17.95 -26.98 1.53
C PRO A 35 17.37 -25.83 0.72
N ALA A 36 16.42 -26.14 -0.16
CA ALA A 36 15.72 -25.13 -0.93
C ALA A 36 15.10 -24.15 0.07
N GLN A 37 15.66 -22.94 0.15
CA GLN A 37 15.09 -21.88 0.95
C GLN A 37 13.66 -21.68 0.42
N ALA A 38 12.67 -21.96 1.26
CA ALA A 38 11.28 -21.72 0.90
C ALA A 38 11.16 -20.26 0.43
N ALA A 39 10.58 -20.06 -0.76
CA ALA A 39 10.32 -18.71 -1.26
C ALA A 39 9.51 -17.96 -0.19
N PRO A 40 9.85 -16.68 0.10
CA PRO A 40 9.13 -15.92 1.10
C PRO A 40 7.65 -15.91 0.75
N GLU A 41 6.82 -16.30 1.72
CA GLU A 41 5.36 -16.27 1.60
C GLU A 41 4.93 -14.83 1.25
N PRO A 42 3.97 -14.64 0.31
CA PRO A 42 3.51 -13.31 -0.07
C PRO A 42 3.07 -12.53 1.17
N ALA A 43 3.64 -11.34 1.37
CA ALA A 43 3.26 -10.48 2.49
C ALA A 43 1.76 -10.14 2.40
N ALA A 44 1.06 -10.22 3.53
CA ALA A 44 -0.34 -9.84 3.62
C ALA A 44 -0.54 -8.40 3.08
N PRO A 45 -1.64 -8.14 2.36
CA PRO A 45 -1.87 -6.82 1.81
C PRO A 45 -2.04 -5.78 2.94
N PRO A 46 -1.53 -4.56 2.74
CA PRO A 46 -1.65 -3.51 3.75
C PRO A 46 -3.12 -3.13 3.96
N PRO A 47 -3.54 -2.82 5.20
CA PRO A 47 -4.92 -2.52 5.52
C PRO A 47 -5.43 -1.30 4.74
N ALA A 48 -6.73 -1.28 4.44
CA ALA A 48 -7.39 -0.14 3.80
C ALA A 48 -7.15 1.15 4.61
N PRO A 49 -6.86 2.28 3.95
CA PRO A 49 -6.72 3.56 4.64
C PRO A 49 -8.00 3.92 5.40
N LEU A 50 -7.84 4.65 6.50
CA LEU A 50 -8.94 5.07 7.34
C LEU A 50 -9.10 6.59 7.27
N SER A 51 -10.33 7.06 7.15
CA SER A 51 -10.66 8.47 7.30
C SER A 51 -11.63 8.70 8.45
N ALA A 52 -11.66 9.93 8.95
CA ALA A 52 -12.58 10.40 9.97
C ALA A 52 -13.41 11.55 9.38
N ARG A 53 -14.70 11.31 9.17
CA ARG A 53 -15.66 12.36 8.79
C ARG A 53 -16.23 13.01 10.05
N LEU A 54 -16.06 14.31 10.20
CA LEU A 54 -16.56 15.01 11.39
C LEU A 54 -18.10 15.01 11.44
N THR A 55 -18.66 14.64 12.59
CA THR A 55 -20.11 14.64 12.86
C THR A 55 -20.56 15.86 13.68
N ARG A 56 -19.60 16.52 14.34
CA ARG A 56 -19.72 17.76 15.09
C ARG A 56 -18.44 18.58 14.98
N SER A 57 -18.51 19.89 15.22
CA SER A 57 -17.29 20.70 15.37
C SER A 57 -16.47 20.20 16.56
N THR A 58 -15.14 20.33 16.47
CA THR A 58 -14.23 19.86 17.52
C THR A 58 -12.93 20.63 17.50
N MET A 59 -12.24 20.66 18.64
CA MET A 59 -10.95 21.33 18.77
C MET A 59 -9.82 20.38 18.33
N LEU A 60 -9.01 20.81 17.38
CA LEU A 60 -7.77 20.15 17.01
C LEU A 60 -6.71 20.41 18.09
N ARG A 61 -5.97 19.37 18.47
CA ARG A 61 -4.93 19.45 19.50
C ARG A 61 -3.57 18.98 18.99
N ASP A 62 -2.49 19.38 19.66
CA ASP A 62 -1.13 18.95 19.32
C ASP A 62 -0.75 17.55 19.84
N ALA A 63 -1.46 17.08 20.87
CA ALA A 63 -1.36 15.75 21.46
C ALA A 63 -2.75 15.28 21.97
N PRO A 64 -2.94 13.97 22.29
CA PRO A 64 -4.11 13.49 23.00
C PRO A 64 -4.38 14.30 24.28
N GLY A 65 -5.53 14.98 24.38
CA GLY A 65 -5.85 15.85 25.52
C GLY A 65 -4.96 17.09 25.67
N GLY A 66 -4.05 17.32 24.73
CA GLY A 66 -3.04 18.36 24.76
C GLY A 66 -3.58 19.76 24.47
N ARG A 67 -2.68 20.65 24.08
CA ARG A 67 -3.01 22.06 23.85
C ARG A 67 -3.91 22.18 22.62
N MET A 68 -4.92 23.03 22.75
CA MET A 68 -5.83 23.40 21.67
C MET A 68 -5.08 24.23 20.61
N LEU A 69 -5.23 23.87 19.35
CA LEU A 69 -4.61 24.53 18.21
C LEU A 69 -5.60 25.42 17.47
N THR A 70 -6.69 24.82 17.00
CA THR A 70 -7.75 25.50 16.26
C THR A 70 -9.02 24.65 16.23
N GLU A 71 -10.18 25.28 16.08
CA GLU A 71 -11.42 24.57 15.83
C GLU A 71 -11.43 23.99 14.40
N LEU A 72 -11.99 22.79 14.27
CA LEU A 72 -12.40 22.19 13.01
C LEU A 72 -13.93 22.13 12.96
N THR A 73 -14.49 22.69 11.91
CA THR A 73 -15.92 22.66 11.61
C THR A 73 -16.25 21.40 10.82
N ARG A 74 -17.54 21.10 10.64
CA ARG A 74 -18.00 19.96 9.83
C ARG A 74 -17.85 20.15 8.33
N ARG A 75 -17.63 21.39 7.90
CA ARG A 75 -17.53 21.76 6.49
C ARG A 75 -16.22 22.47 6.23
N THR A 76 -15.57 22.10 5.13
CA THR A 76 -14.37 22.75 4.63
C THR A 76 -14.71 24.13 4.06
N GLU A 77 -13.68 24.91 3.70
CA GLU A 77 -13.85 26.18 3.00
C GLU A 77 -14.48 26.04 1.61
N PHE A 78 -14.52 24.82 1.07
CA PHE A 78 -15.15 24.46 -0.21
C PHE A 78 -16.57 23.86 -0.03
N ASP A 79 -17.19 24.04 1.14
CA ASP A 79 -18.52 23.53 1.53
C ASP A 79 -18.67 21.98 1.58
N GLY A 80 -17.60 21.26 1.27
CA GLY A 80 -17.49 19.80 1.41
C GLY A 80 -17.49 19.35 2.87
N ALA A 81 -17.83 18.08 3.12
CA ALA A 81 -17.73 17.51 4.47
C ALA A 81 -16.25 17.44 4.91
N THR A 82 -15.95 17.82 6.14
CA THR A 82 -14.59 17.71 6.67
C THR A 82 -14.24 16.25 6.93
N VAL A 83 -13.37 15.71 6.07
CA VAL A 83 -12.83 14.35 6.14
C VAL A 83 -11.32 14.43 6.36
N LEU A 84 -10.82 13.74 7.38
CA LEU A 84 -9.42 13.76 7.79
C LEU A 84 -8.81 12.38 7.67
N ALA A 85 -7.60 12.28 7.11
CA ALA A 85 -6.90 11.00 7.03
C ALA A 85 -6.39 10.59 8.41
N VAL A 86 -6.80 9.41 8.89
CA VAL A 86 -6.40 8.89 10.19
C VAL A 86 -5.07 8.16 10.05
N ALA A 87 -4.09 8.58 10.84
CA ALA A 87 -2.78 7.95 10.90
C ALA A 87 -2.58 7.09 12.16
N ARG A 88 -3.30 7.42 13.24
CA ARG A 88 -3.16 6.71 14.52
C ARG A 88 -4.44 6.81 15.36
N ARG A 89 -4.64 5.83 16.23
CA ARG A 89 -5.59 5.89 17.34
C ARG A 89 -4.85 5.66 18.66
N GLU A 90 -5.12 6.51 19.65
CA GLU A 90 -4.60 6.39 21.02
C GLU A 90 -5.78 6.57 21.99
N GLY A 91 -6.32 5.45 22.49
CA GLY A 91 -7.55 5.45 23.29
C GLY A 91 -8.72 6.10 22.55
N ASP A 92 -9.25 7.17 23.16
CA ASP A 92 -10.36 7.98 22.64
C ASP A 92 -9.90 9.11 21.70
N TRP A 93 -8.65 9.09 21.26
CA TRP A 93 -8.08 10.11 20.38
C TRP A 93 -7.72 9.54 19.01
N LEU A 94 -8.06 10.30 17.97
CA LEU A 94 -7.63 10.05 16.59
C LEU A 94 -6.51 11.03 16.23
N GLY A 95 -5.36 10.49 15.88
CA GLY A 95 -4.26 11.22 15.27
C GLY A 95 -4.50 11.33 13.77
N VAL A 96 -4.76 12.53 13.30
CA VAL A 96 -5.20 12.84 11.93
C VAL A 96 -4.21 13.74 11.21
N ARG A 97 -4.12 13.56 9.89
CA ARG A 97 -3.41 14.46 8.98
C ARG A 97 -4.38 15.53 8.51
N THR A 98 -3.96 16.78 8.58
CA THR A 98 -4.84 17.92 8.39
C THR A 98 -4.03 19.12 7.87
N PRO A 99 -4.55 19.90 6.89
CA PRO A 99 -3.89 21.11 6.38
C PRO A 99 -3.55 22.14 7.47
N GLN A 100 -4.28 22.12 8.58
CA GLN A 100 -4.10 22.95 9.75
C GLN A 100 -2.78 22.63 10.49
N ARG A 101 -2.16 21.45 10.24
CA ARG A 101 -0.84 21.05 10.74
C ARG A 101 0.22 21.14 9.64
N ARG A 102 0.62 22.36 9.30
CA ARG A 102 1.61 22.66 8.25
C ARG A 102 3.00 22.09 8.53
N ASP A 103 3.31 21.74 9.78
CA ASP A 103 4.57 21.10 10.19
C ASP A 103 4.61 19.59 9.88
N GLY A 104 3.56 19.03 9.25
CA GLY A 104 3.49 17.62 8.88
C GLY A 104 3.24 16.67 10.05
N LYS A 105 3.14 17.19 11.27
CA LYS A 105 2.79 16.41 12.47
C LYS A 105 1.30 16.10 12.48
N LEU A 106 0.92 15.10 13.28
CA LEU A 106 -0.49 14.81 13.48
C LEU A 106 -1.15 15.90 14.33
N GLY A 107 -2.42 16.14 14.04
CA GLY A 107 -3.34 16.80 14.96
C GLY A 107 -4.23 15.75 15.61
N TRP A 108 -4.77 16.06 16.78
CA TRP A 108 -5.53 15.11 17.57
C TRP A 108 -6.95 15.60 17.80
N ILE A 109 -7.93 14.72 17.55
CA ILE A 109 -9.35 14.97 17.81
C ILE A 109 -9.94 13.83 18.66
N PRO A 110 -11.00 14.09 19.44
CA PRO A 110 -11.78 13.04 20.07
C PRO A 110 -12.38 12.08 19.04
N ALA A 111 -12.34 10.77 19.31
CA ALA A 111 -12.85 9.74 18.41
C ALA A 111 -14.37 9.81 18.23
N ASP A 112 -15.10 10.24 19.25
CA ASP A 112 -16.55 10.44 19.24
C ASP A 112 -17.00 11.67 18.42
N ALA A 113 -16.07 12.54 18.02
CA ALA A 113 -16.35 13.69 17.17
C ALA A 113 -16.48 13.34 15.68
N ALA A 114 -16.19 12.09 15.31
CA ALA A 114 -16.13 11.66 13.92
C ALA A 114 -16.69 10.25 13.70
N LYS A 115 -17.15 10.01 12.47
CA LYS A 115 -17.44 8.68 11.96
C LYS A 115 -16.22 8.18 11.18
N LEU A 116 -15.75 6.97 11.51
CA LEU A 116 -14.64 6.34 10.82
C LEU A 116 -15.11 5.61 9.56
N GLU A 117 -14.39 5.78 8.45
CA GLU A 117 -14.72 5.19 7.16
C GLU A 117 -13.47 4.58 6.51
N ARG A 118 -13.55 3.31 6.12
CA ARG A 118 -12.51 2.68 5.30
C ARG A 118 -12.58 3.27 3.90
N GLN A 119 -11.43 3.66 3.38
CA GLN A 119 -11.34 4.24 2.04
C GLN A 119 -11.17 3.12 1.03
N PRO A 120 -12.04 3.02 0.01
CA PRO A 120 -12.01 1.95 -0.97
C PRO A 120 -10.77 2.01 -1.86
N TYR A 121 -10.15 3.18 -1.98
CA TYR A 121 -9.00 3.39 -2.85
C TYR A 121 -7.76 3.87 -2.09
N ARG A 122 -6.60 3.41 -2.55
CA ARG A 122 -5.29 3.92 -2.16
C ARG A 122 -4.57 4.46 -3.39
N LEU A 123 -4.10 5.70 -3.30
CA LEU A 123 -3.28 6.32 -4.34
C LEU A 123 -1.80 6.13 -3.98
N ARG A 124 -1.02 5.64 -4.94
CA ARG A 124 0.43 5.53 -4.86
C ARG A 124 1.04 6.42 -5.93
N ILE A 125 1.89 7.35 -5.51
CA ILE A 125 2.59 8.25 -6.43
C ILE A 125 4.08 8.01 -6.30
N ASP A 126 4.73 7.60 -7.39
CA ASP A 126 6.19 7.52 -7.49
C ASP A 126 6.68 8.79 -8.21
N LEU A 127 7.24 9.73 -7.45
CA LEU A 127 7.70 11.01 -7.98
C LEU A 127 8.89 10.87 -8.94
N SER A 128 9.71 9.83 -8.77
CA SER A 128 10.87 9.58 -9.64
C SER A 128 10.43 9.10 -11.02
N LYS A 129 9.35 8.32 -11.07
CA LYS A 129 8.75 7.79 -12.31
C LYS A 129 7.63 8.66 -12.85
N ARG A 130 7.18 9.67 -12.09
CA ARG A 130 6.02 10.51 -12.41
C ARG A 130 4.76 9.67 -12.65
N GLU A 131 4.58 8.61 -11.84
CA GLU A 131 3.51 7.63 -12.00
C GLU A 131 2.53 7.71 -10.83
N LEU A 132 1.23 7.84 -11.13
CA LEU A 132 0.13 7.62 -10.22
C LEU A 132 -0.49 6.24 -10.49
N VAL A 133 -0.68 5.47 -9.43
CA VAL A 133 -1.40 4.20 -9.43
C VAL A 133 -2.54 4.30 -8.40
N VAL A 134 -3.77 4.05 -8.83
CA VAL A 134 -4.93 3.89 -7.93
C VAL A 134 -5.18 2.41 -7.74
N VAL A 135 -5.23 1.99 -6.48
CA VAL A 135 -5.40 0.59 -6.08
C VAL A 135 -6.73 0.47 -5.33
N ASP A 136 -7.57 -0.46 -5.75
CA ASP A 136 -8.73 -0.92 -4.97
C ASP A 136 -8.23 -1.66 -3.73
N THR A 137 -8.73 -1.28 -2.55
CA THR A 137 -8.24 -1.81 -1.28
C THR A 137 -8.88 -3.12 -0.85
N GLU A 138 -9.98 -3.52 -1.48
CA GLU A 138 -10.63 -4.81 -1.24
C GLU A 138 -9.88 -5.90 -2.00
N ASP A 139 -9.79 -5.78 -3.32
CA ASP A 139 -9.20 -6.81 -4.18
C ASP A 139 -7.70 -6.63 -4.46
N GLN A 140 -7.11 -5.50 -4.03
CA GLN A 140 -5.73 -5.10 -4.34
C GLN A 140 -5.45 -4.91 -5.84
N GLU A 141 -6.48 -4.66 -6.63
CA GLU A 141 -6.35 -4.46 -8.08
C GLU A 141 -5.99 -3.02 -8.43
N VAL A 142 -5.22 -2.85 -9.49
CA VAL A 142 -4.93 -1.53 -10.04
C VAL A 142 -6.07 -1.08 -10.94
N VAL A 143 -6.82 -0.08 -10.50
CA VAL A 143 -7.97 0.46 -11.24
C VAL A 143 -7.63 1.65 -12.13
N LEU A 144 -6.49 2.31 -11.88
CA LEU A 144 -5.99 3.41 -12.73
C LEU A 144 -4.47 3.47 -12.69
N ARG A 145 -3.88 3.73 -13.86
CA ARG A 145 -2.49 4.19 -14.01
C ARG A 145 -2.46 5.46 -14.84
N ALA A 146 -1.70 6.45 -14.40
CA ALA A 146 -1.55 7.71 -15.10
C ALA A 146 -0.14 8.29 -14.93
N THR A 147 0.34 8.99 -15.95
CA THR A 147 1.50 9.87 -15.81
C THR A 147 1.06 11.18 -15.16
N VAL A 148 1.83 11.70 -14.20
CA VAL A 148 1.50 12.92 -13.44
C VAL A 148 2.62 13.95 -13.50
N ALA A 149 2.27 15.23 -13.41
CA ALA A 149 3.25 16.29 -13.21
C ALA A 149 3.78 16.28 -11.78
N VAL A 150 5.05 16.64 -11.61
CA VAL A 150 5.70 16.82 -10.31
C VAL A 150 6.37 18.19 -10.27
N GLY A 151 6.50 18.76 -9.08
CA GLY A 151 7.12 20.06 -8.86
C GLY A 151 8.57 20.13 -9.36
N ARG A 152 9.01 21.32 -9.76
CA ARG A 152 10.40 21.60 -10.13
C ARG A 152 11.28 21.77 -8.87
N PRO A 153 12.62 21.68 -8.99
CA PRO A 153 13.53 21.94 -7.86
C PRO A 153 13.23 23.28 -7.15
N GLY A 154 13.15 23.23 -5.82
CA GLY A 154 12.81 24.39 -4.98
C GLY A 154 11.31 24.69 -4.88
N ASN A 155 10.47 23.95 -5.63
CA ASN A 155 9.02 23.90 -5.49
C ASN A 155 8.57 22.43 -5.58
N ASP A 156 9.32 21.56 -4.91
CA ASP A 156 9.18 20.12 -5.01
C ASP A 156 7.83 19.67 -4.46
N THR A 157 7.23 18.66 -5.10
CA THR A 157 6.02 18.04 -4.57
C THR A 157 6.36 17.35 -3.24
N PRO A 158 5.67 17.68 -2.13
CA PRO A 158 6.02 17.13 -0.84
C PRO A 158 5.79 15.62 -0.79
N THR A 159 6.75 14.88 -0.23
CA THR A 159 6.64 13.44 0.00
C THR A 159 5.93 13.15 1.32
N GLY A 160 5.16 12.06 1.37
CA GLY A 160 4.51 11.61 2.59
C GLY A 160 3.20 10.89 2.34
N THR A 161 2.43 10.71 3.41
CA THR A 161 1.06 10.21 3.33
C THR A 161 0.11 11.39 3.45
N PHE A 162 -0.87 11.45 2.56
CA PHE A 162 -1.87 12.51 2.49
C PHE A 162 -3.28 11.91 2.38
N GLY A 163 -4.29 12.70 2.69
CA GLY A 163 -5.68 12.40 2.41
C GLY A 163 -6.24 13.41 1.41
N VAL A 164 -7.13 12.95 0.54
CA VAL A 164 -7.93 13.85 -0.31
C VAL A 164 -9.11 14.35 0.52
N THR A 165 -9.24 15.67 0.66
CA THR A 165 -10.27 16.28 1.52
C THR A 165 -11.53 16.63 0.74
N ASP A 166 -11.36 17.18 -0.46
CA ASP A 166 -12.44 17.73 -1.27
C ASP A 166 -12.27 17.32 -2.73
N ARG A 167 -13.41 17.12 -3.42
CA ARG A 167 -13.47 17.08 -4.88
C ARG A 167 -14.22 18.33 -5.30
N ILE A 168 -13.54 19.21 -6.02
CA ILE A 168 -14.12 20.46 -6.51
C ILE A 168 -14.48 20.22 -7.98
N GLU A 169 -15.75 20.45 -8.31
CA GLU A 169 -16.23 20.43 -9.69
C GLU A 169 -16.16 21.86 -10.24
N PRO A 170 -15.65 22.06 -11.47
CA PRO A 170 -15.57 23.38 -12.10
C PRO A 170 -16.92 23.91 -12.57
#